data_AF-A0A6P5WP91-F1
#
_entry.id   AF-A0A6P5WP91-F1
#
_cell.length_a   1.000
_cell.length_b   1.000
_cell.length_c   1.000
_cell.angle_alpha   90.00
_cell.angle_beta   90.00
_cell.angle_gamma   90.00
#
_symmetry.space_group_name_H-M   'P 1'
#
loop_
_entity.id
_entity.type
_entity.pdbx_description
1 polymer ?
#
loop_
_entity_poly.entity_id
_entity_poly.type
_entity_poly.pdbx_seq_one_letter_code
_entity_poly.pdbx_strand_id
1 'polypeptide(L)'
;METFTGRKPTNEMFAGEMNLKCWVKESLPDAITEVADAYLLEKDEDNFMAKTSCISSVMQLALDCCAESPAERKDMKDVVVSLKKIKDKFLKDTGRA
;
A
#
# COMPACT_ATOMS: atom_id res chain seq x y z
N MET A 1 -3.37 1.82 4.54
CA MET A 1 -3.79 0.51 4.00
C MET A 1 -5.23 0.57 3.50
N GLU A 2 -6.19 0.91 4.36
CA GLU A 2 -7.64 0.95 4.04
C GLU A 2 -7.98 1.65 2.72
N THR A 3 -7.43 2.85 2.49
CA THR A 3 -7.67 3.63 1.25
C THR A 3 -7.30 2.87 -0.03
N PHE A 4 -6.28 2.01 0.02
CA PHE A 4 -5.76 1.32 -1.15
C PHE A 4 -6.26 -0.12 -1.26
N THR A 5 -6.81 -0.70 -0.19
CA THR A 5 -7.43 -2.03 -0.23
C THR A 5 -8.95 -1.98 -0.37
N GLY A 6 -9.58 -0.84 -0.07
CA GLY A 6 -11.03 -0.73 0.03
C GLY A 6 -11.63 -1.50 1.22
N ARG A 7 -10.78 -2.06 2.11
CA ARG A 7 -11.20 -2.87 3.25
C ARG A 7 -11.11 -2.09 4.55
N LYS A 8 -12.15 -2.20 5.38
CA LYS A 8 -12.13 -1.72 6.78
C LYS A 8 -11.28 -2.67 7.64
N PRO A 9 -10.55 -2.19 8.66
CA PRO A 9 -9.76 -3.04 9.56
C PRO A 9 -10.63 -3.97 10.39
N THR A 10 -11.91 -3.61 10.57
CA THR A 10 -12.93 -4.39 11.27
C THR A 10 -13.79 -5.24 10.31
N ASN A 11 -13.35 -5.46 9.08
CA ASN A 11 -14.05 -6.35 8.15
C ASN A 11 -14.09 -7.77 8.75
N GLU A 12 -15.18 -8.51 8.53
CA GLU A 12 -15.37 -9.86 9.06
C GLU A 12 -14.25 -10.84 8.67
N MET A 13 -13.57 -10.61 7.53
CA MET A 13 -12.40 -11.41 7.12
C MET A 13 -11.18 -11.26 8.05
N PHE A 14 -11.15 -10.21 8.89
CA PHE A 14 -10.07 -9.89 9.81
C PHE A 14 -10.43 -10.28 11.25
N ALA A 15 -10.81 -11.55 11.44
CA ALA A 15 -11.15 -12.12 12.74
C ALA A 15 -10.04 -13.04 13.26
N GLY A 16 -9.98 -13.21 14.59
CA GLY A 16 -8.97 -14.05 15.25
C GLY A 16 -7.56 -13.48 15.12
N GLU A 17 -6.64 -14.27 14.57
CA GLU A 17 -5.22 -13.88 14.41
C GLU A 17 -4.96 -13.06 13.14
N MET A 18 -5.92 -13.04 12.20
CA MET A 18 -5.79 -12.30 10.95
C MET A 18 -6.24 -10.85 11.13
N ASN A 19 -5.47 -9.90 10.59
CA ASN A 19 -5.83 -8.50 10.53
C ASN A 19 -5.33 -7.85 9.23
N LEU A 20 -5.79 -6.62 8.95
CA LEU A 20 -5.43 -5.90 7.72
C LEU A 20 -3.91 -5.77 7.53
N LYS A 21 -3.13 -5.57 8.60
CA LYS A 21 -1.67 -5.48 8.53
C LYS A 21 -1.05 -6.83 8.16
N CYS A 22 -1.46 -7.93 8.81
CA CYS A 22 -0.96 -9.27 8.50
C CYS A 22 -1.28 -9.67 7.06
N TRP A 23 -2.51 -9.45 6.63
CA TRP A 23 -2.93 -9.73 5.25
C TRP A 23 -2.08 -8.96 4.23
N VAL A 24 -1.88 -7.66 4.42
CA VAL A 24 -1.01 -6.85 3.56
C VAL A 24 0.45 -7.36 3.58
N LYS A 25 0.96 -7.75 4.75
CA LYS A 25 2.32 -8.27 4.91
C LYS A 25 2.52 -9.58 4.15
N GLU A 26 1.56 -10.49 4.22
CA GLU A 26 1.62 -11.80 3.56
C GLU A 26 1.49 -11.72 2.05
N SER A 27 0.84 -10.68 1.53
CA SER A 27 0.65 -10.50 0.10
C SER A 27 1.78 -9.74 -0.61
N LEU A 28 2.73 -9.14 0.11
CA LEU A 28 3.82 -8.38 -0.52
C LEU A 28 5.06 -9.23 -0.81
N PRO A 29 5.75 -8.98 -1.94
CA PRO A 29 5.37 -8.08 -3.03
C PRO A 29 4.45 -8.74 -4.09
N ASP A 30 4.33 -10.07 -4.06
CA ASP A 30 3.92 -10.87 -5.21
C ASP A 30 2.40 -10.89 -5.47
N ALA A 31 1.59 -10.70 -4.43
CA ALA A 31 0.12 -10.78 -4.48
C ALA A 31 -0.56 -9.42 -4.22
N ILE A 32 0.12 -8.30 -4.50
CA ILE A 32 -0.42 -6.97 -4.26
C ILE A 32 -1.73 -6.69 -5.02
N THR A 33 -1.92 -7.33 -6.17
CA THR A 33 -3.14 -7.22 -6.98
C THR A 33 -4.37 -7.82 -6.31
N GLU A 34 -4.19 -8.79 -5.42
CA GLU A 34 -5.28 -9.40 -4.65
C GLU A 34 -5.72 -8.53 -3.47
N VAL A 35 -4.81 -7.68 -3.00
CA VAL A 35 -5.01 -6.79 -1.85
C VAL A 35 -5.48 -5.40 -2.27
N ALA A 36 -5.02 -4.92 -3.42
CA ALA A 36 -5.39 -3.64 -3.96
C ALA A 36 -6.89 -3.57 -4.30
N ASP A 37 -7.49 -2.42 -4.08
CA ASP A 37 -8.86 -2.13 -4.51
C ASP A 37 -8.93 -2.22 -6.04
N ALA A 38 -9.79 -3.11 -6.55
CA ALA A 38 -9.98 -3.34 -7.97
C ALA A 38 -10.34 -2.04 -8.72
N TYR A 39 -11.12 -1.15 -8.11
CA TYR A 39 -11.46 0.14 -8.71
C TYR A 39 -10.22 0.99 -9.00
N LEU A 40 -9.20 0.94 -8.13
CA LEU A 40 -7.95 1.67 -8.34
C LEU A 40 -7.11 1.06 -9.47
N LEU A 41 -7.16 -0.26 -9.64
CA LEU A 41 -6.43 -0.96 -10.69
C LEU A 41 -7.10 -0.80 -12.06
N GLU A 42 -8.42 -0.90 -12.11
CA GLU A 42 -9.22 -0.86 -13.35
C GLU A 42 -9.35 0.56 -13.93
N LYS A 43 -9.34 1.59 -13.08
CA LYS A 43 -9.49 2.99 -13.54
C LYS A 43 -8.27 3.47 -14.33
N ASP A 44 -8.35 3.65 -15.64
CA ASP A 44 -7.24 3.97 -16.56
C ASP A 44 -6.29 2.76 -16.77
N GLU A 45 -6.71 1.80 -17.59
CA GLU A 45 -6.01 0.52 -17.84
C GLU A 45 -4.53 0.70 -18.23
N ASP A 46 -4.18 1.81 -18.90
CA ASP A 46 -2.85 2.10 -19.45
C ASP A 46 -1.71 2.22 -18.43
N ASN A 47 -1.98 2.09 -17.13
CA ASN A 47 -0.99 2.26 -16.07
C ASN A 47 -0.98 1.13 -15.02
N PHE A 48 -1.49 -0.06 -15.37
CA PHE A 48 -1.60 -1.18 -14.43
C PHE A 48 -0.29 -1.46 -13.66
N MET A 49 0.83 -1.64 -14.37
CA MET A 49 2.15 -1.90 -13.77
C MET A 49 2.64 -0.76 -12.86
N ALA A 50 2.43 0.49 -13.26
CA ALA A 50 2.81 1.66 -12.46
C ALA A 50 1.98 1.75 -11.18
N LYS A 51 0.67 1.47 -11.27
CA LYS A 51 -0.23 1.44 -10.11
C LYS A 51 0.12 0.33 -9.15
N THR A 52 0.32 -0.91 -9.62
CA THR A 52 0.67 -2.03 -8.73
C THR A 52 2.00 -1.77 -8.02
N SER A 53 3.00 -1.22 -8.72
CA SER A 53 4.28 -0.83 -8.11
C SER A 53 4.11 0.29 -7.07
N CYS A 54 3.28 1.30 -7.37
CA CYS A 54 2.98 2.40 -6.46
C CYS A 54 2.27 1.89 -5.20
N ILE A 55 1.20 1.11 -5.35
CA ILE A 55 0.43 0.54 -4.25
C ILE A 55 1.33 -0.36 -3.39
N SER A 56 2.15 -1.22 -4.00
CA SER A 56 3.12 -2.07 -3.30
C SER A 56 4.07 -1.23 -2.43
N SER A 57 4.62 -0.14 -2.99
CA SER A 57 5.51 0.77 -2.26
C SER A 57 4.80 1.49 -1.11
N VAL A 58 3.54 1.91 -1.30
CA VAL A 58 2.73 2.52 -0.24
C VAL A 58 2.40 1.51 0.86
N MET A 59 2.08 0.27 0.52
CA MET A 59 1.78 -0.76 1.50
C MET A 59 3.02 -1.13 2.32
N GLN A 60 4.20 -1.21 1.70
CA GLN A 60 5.46 -1.39 2.43
C GLN A 60 5.70 -0.24 3.42
N LEU A 61 5.49 1.00 3.01
CA LEU A 61 5.59 2.16 3.90
C LEU A 61 4.55 2.11 5.02
N ALA A 62 3.34 1.65 4.74
CA ALA A 62 2.30 1.48 5.75
C ALA A 62 2.66 0.40 6.77
N LEU A 63 3.33 -0.69 6.35
CA LEU A 63 3.84 -1.71 7.27
C LEU A 63 4.91 -1.14 8.21
N ASP A 64 5.83 -0.31 7.70
CA ASP A 64 6.82 0.40 8.52
C ASP A 64 6.13 1.29 9.58
N CYS A 65 5.02 1.96 9.20
CA CYS A 65 4.26 2.81 10.12
C CYS A 65 3.53 2.00 11.21
N CYS A 66 3.17 0.75 10.89
CA CYS A 66 2.43 -0.16 11.77
C CYS A 66 3.35 -1.18 12.47
N ALA A 67 4.65 -0.92 12.57
CA ALA A 67 5.56 -1.79 13.33
C ALA A 67 5.08 -1.97 14.78
N GLU A 68 5.26 -3.17 15.34
CA GLU A 68 4.81 -3.46 16.72
C GLU A 68 5.55 -2.58 17.72
N SER A 69 6.88 -2.54 17.61
CA SER A 69 7.72 -1.67 18.43
C SER A 69 7.57 -0.20 18.01
N PRO A 70 7.26 0.72 18.94
CA PRO A 70 7.24 2.15 18.65
C PRO A 70 8.56 2.69 18.09
N ALA A 71 9.70 2.11 18.51
CA ALA A 71 11.03 2.54 18.07
C ALA A 71 11.35 2.15 16.63
N GLU A 72 10.64 1.16 16.07
CA GLU A 72 10.79 0.73 14.67
C GLU A 72 9.84 1.49 13.74
N ARG A 73 8.86 2.21 14.29
CA ARG A 73 7.91 2.99 13.48
C ARG A 73 8.61 4.19 12.87
N LYS A 74 8.39 4.39 11.59
CA LYS A 74 8.96 5.51 10.83
C LYS A 74 8.44 6.85 11.37
N ASP A 75 9.31 7.84 11.51
CA ASP A 75 8.92 9.21 11.87
C ASP A 75 8.02 9.81 10.77
N MET A 76 7.04 10.62 11.16
CA MET A 76 6.07 11.15 10.20
C MET A 76 6.72 12.07 9.15
N LYS A 77 7.83 12.74 9.48
CA LYS A 77 8.61 13.53 8.50
C LYS A 77 9.21 12.62 7.44
N ASP A 78 9.75 11.48 7.85
CA ASP A 78 10.31 10.47 6.94
C ASP A 78 9.22 9.81 6.09
N VAL A 79 8.05 9.56 6.66
CA VAL A 79 6.87 9.07 5.91
C VAL A 79 6.50 10.04 4.79
N VAL A 80 6.44 11.35 5.07
CA VAL A 80 6.16 12.36 4.04
C VAL A 80 7.23 12.36 2.94
N VAL A 81 8.50 12.24 3.30
CA VAL A 81 9.60 12.15 2.31
C VAL A 81 9.46 10.89 1.44
N SER A 82 9.15 9.74 2.03
CA SER A 82 8.90 8.50 1.29
C SER A 82 7.69 8.60 0.37
N LEU A 83 6.57 9.16 0.84
CA LEU A 83 5.37 9.36 0.02
C LEU A 83 5.64 10.27 -1.20
N LYS A 84 6.43 11.35 -1.02
CA LYS A 84 6.84 12.20 -2.14
C LYS A 84 7.65 11.42 -3.17
N LYS A 85 8.64 10.62 -2.73
CA LYS A 85 9.43 9.76 -3.63
C LYS A 85 8.57 8.75 -4.38
N ILE A 86 7.61 8.12 -3.71
CA ILE A 86 6.67 7.17 -4.33
C ILE A 86 5.82 7.88 -5.38
N LYS A 87 5.27 9.06 -5.06
CA LYS A 87 4.50 9.88 -6.00
C LYS A 87 5.34 10.28 -7.22
N ASP A 88 6.55 10.76 -7.02
CA ASP A 88 7.44 11.20 -8.11
C ASP A 88 7.79 10.03 -9.03
N LYS A 89 8.03 8.83 -8.47
CA LYS A 89 8.24 7.61 -9.25
C LYS A 89 6.99 7.27 -10.06
N PHE A 90 5.81 7.25 -9.44
CA PHE A 90 4.55 6.96 -10.13
C PHE A 90 4.25 7.94 -11.28
N LEU A 91 4.50 9.24 -11.08
CA LEU A 91 4.32 10.23 -12.14
C LEU A 91 5.27 10.00 -13.31
N LYS A 92 6.52 9.59 -13.05
CA LYS A 92 7.48 9.22 -14.11
C LYS A 92 7.05 7.95 -14.84
N ASP A 93 6.65 6.92 -14.11
CA ASP A 93 6.23 5.63 -14.68
C ASP A 93 4.96 5.76 -15.55
N THR A 94 4.13 6.77 -15.27
CA THR A 94 2.90 7.07 -16.04
C THR A 94 3.08 8.17 -17.10
N GLY A 95 4.27 8.75 -17.26
CA GLY A 95 4.53 9.83 -18.22
C GLY A 95 3.85 11.16 -17.87
N ARG A 96 3.51 11.39 -16.60
CA ARG A 96 2.79 12.57 -16.07
C ARG A 96 3.69 13.48 -15.22
N ALA A 97 5.00 13.30 -15.31
CA ALA A 97 6.01 14.03 -14.55
C ALA A 97 6.23 15.46 -15.04
#